data_AF-A0A954JU50-F1
#
_entry.id   AF-A0A954JU50-F1
#
_cell.length_a   1.000
_cell.length_b   1.000
_cell.length_c   1.000
_cell.angle_alpha   90.00
_cell.angle_beta   90.00
_cell.angle_gamma   90.00
#
_symmetry.space_group_name_H-M   'P 1'
#
loop_
_entity.id
_entity.type
_entity.pdbx_description
1 polymer ?
#
loop_
_entity_poly.entity_id
_entity_poly.type
_entity_poly.pdbx_seq_one_letter_code
_entity_poly.pdbx_strand_id
1 'polypeptide(L)'
;IGPFILLFYLCREYFSGWPDAFTITAWVVSLLMAFLVGFLIESLIGLIAFWFLEVSSLIFIYMMLNYFLSGHMIPLDLFPEPLSSWMQMLPFKYLAYFPGTVILGKYTHQELIFELSIEVVWIIVLFSLNRIAFQRGIRRYSAFGG
;
A
#
# COMPACT_ATOMS: atom_id res chain seq x y z
N ILE A 1 -13.92 -31.16 -0.42
CA ILE A 1 -14.95 -30.21 -0.89
C ILE A 1 -16.15 -30.15 0.07
N GLY A 2 -16.71 -31.29 0.52
CA GLY A 2 -17.81 -31.35 1.50
C GLY A 2 -17.71 -30.45 2.76
N PRO A 3 -16.58 -30.43 3.50
CA PRO A 3 -16.46 -29.57 4.69
C PRO A 3 -16.44 -28.07 4.36
N PHE A 4 -15.91 -27.68 3.20
CA PHE A 4 -15.89 -26.27 2.76
C PHE A 4 -17.29 -25.78 2.38
N ILE A 5 -18.11 -26.62 1.74
CA ILE A 5 -19.50 -26.29 1.41
C ILE A 5 -20.33 -26.13 2.69
N LEU A 6 -20.09 -26.99 3.68
CA LEU A 6 -20.80 -26.97 4.96
C LEU A 6 -20.44 -25.72 5.78
N LEU A 7 -19.15 -25.33 5.78
CA LEU A 7 -18.68 -24.05 6.34
C LEU A 7 -19.30 -22.84 5.62
N PHE A 8 -19.32 -22.86 4.28
CA PHE A 8 -19.91 -21.76 3.50
C PHE A 8 -21.41 -21.61 3.75
N TYR A 9 -22.12 -22.73 3.92
CA TYR A 9 -23.56 -22.73 4.24
C TYR A 9 -23.84 -22.23 5.66
N LEU A 10 -23.03 -22.63 6.65
CA LEU A 10 -23.15 -22.15 8.04
C LEU A 10 -22.78 -20.67 8.19
N CYS A 11 -21.74 -20.21 7.50
CA CYS A 11 -21.29 -18.82 7.56
C CYS A 11 -22.03 -17.90 6.56
N ARG A 12 -23.05 -18.39 5.85
CA ARG A 12 -23.79 -17.61 4.85
C ARG A 12 -24.41 -16.32 5.41
N GLU A 13 -24.78 -16.33 6.69
CA GLU A 13 -25.37 -15.17 7.39
C GLU A 13 -24.30 -14.14 7.82
N TYR A 14 -23.02 -14.52 7.82
CA TYR A 14 -21.90 -13.63 8.15
C TYR A 14 -21.35 -12.89 6.93
N PHE A 15 -21.61 -13.39 5.73
CA PHE A 15 -21.37 -12.65 4.50
C PHE A 15 -22.47 -11.60 4.36
N SER A 16 -22.16 -10.35 4.70
CA SER A 16 -22.94 -9.23 4.20
C SER A 16 -23.08 -9.37 2.68
N GLY A 17 -24.26 -9.05 2.14
CA GLY A 17 -24.51 -9.15 0.70
C GLY A 17 -23.47 -8.41 -0.13
N TRP A 18 -23.53 -8.59 -1.45
CA TRP A 18 -22.60 -7.94 -2.38
C TRP A 18 -22.49 -6.43 -2.08
N PRO A 19 -21.27 -5.88 -1.98
CA PRO A 19 -21.06 -4.47 -1.68
C PRO A 19 -21.76 -3.58 -2.71
N ASP A 20 -22.10 -2.37 -2.29
CA ASP A 20 -22.75 -1.40 -3.16
C ASP A 20 -21.86 -1.06 -4.37
N ALA A 21 -22.45 -0.64 -5.48
CA ALA A 21 -21.72 -0.35 -6.72
C ALA A 21 -20.62 0.70 -6.48
N PHE A 22 -20.88 1.66 -5.60
CA PHE A 22 -19.91 2.66 -5.17
C PHE A 22 -18.67 2.02 -4.52
N THR A 23 -18.87 1.12 -3.55
CA THR A 23 -17.78 0.42 -2.85
C THR A 23 -16.94 -0.42 -3.81
N ILE A 24 -17.57 -1.06 -4.80
CA ILE A 24 -16.86 -1.80 -5.84
C ILE A 24 -15.99 -0.86 -6.68
N THR A 25 -16.52 0.30 -7.11
CA THR A 25 -15.71 1.26 -7.86
C THR A 25 -14.57 1.84 -7.03
N ALA A 26 -14.81 2.19 -5.77
CA ALA A 26 -13.79 2.67 -4.84
C ALA A 26 -12.69 1.61 -4.60
N TRP A 27 -13.07 0.33 -4.52
CA TRP A 27 -12.14 -0.79 -4.41
C TRP A 27 -11.23 -0.91 -5.64
N VAL A 28 -11.79 -0.85 -6.86
CA VAL A 28 -10.98 -0.89 -8.09
C VAL A 28 -10.03 0.30 -8.17
N VAL A 29 -10.49 1.50 -7.82
CA VAL A 29 -9.66 2.71 -7.78
C VAL A 29 -8.55 2.57 -6.76
N SER A 30 -8.85 2.08 -5.55
CA SER A 30 -7.86 1.81 -4.51
C SER A 30 -6.80 0.81 -4.98
N LEU A 31 -7.17 -0.26 -5.69
CA LEU A 31 -6.19 -1.21 -6.22
C LEU A 31 -5.22 -0.58 -7.23
N LEU A 32 -5.73 0.30 -8.11
CA LEU A 32 -4.90 1.02 -9.07
C LEU A 32 -3.94 1.99 -8.37
N MET A 33 -4.44 2.70 -7.35
CA MET A 33 -3.62 3.61 -6.54
C MET A 33 -2.57 2.85 -5.72
N ALA A 34 -2.94 1.73 -5.11
CA ALA A 34 -2.03 0.87 -4.35
C ALA A 34 -0.90 0.35 -5.23
N PHE A 35 -1.22 -0.08 -6.46
CA PHE A 35 -0.21 -0.46 -7.44
C PHE A 35 0.74 0.71 -7.76
N LEU A 36 0.21 1.92 -7.96
CA LEU A 36 1.02 3.10 -8.25
C LEU A 36 1.93 3.49 -7.08
N VAL A 37 1.42 3.44 -5.84
CA VAL A 37 2.21 3.67 -4.62
C VAL A 37 3.35 2.66 -4.52
N GLY A 38 3.04 1.36 -4.70
CA GLY A 38 4.04 0.29 -4.68
C GLY A 38 5.14 0.53 -5.72
N PHE A 39 4.75 0.80 -6.96
CA PHE A 39 5.65 1.13 -8.06
C PHE A 39 6.55 2.34 -7.75
N LEU A 40 5.98 3.42 -7.18
CA LEU A 40 6.75 4.61 -6.84
C LEU A 40 7.77 4.36 -5.73
N ILE A 41 7.44 3.53 -4.73
CA ILE A 41 8.38 3.18 -3.66
C ILE A 41 9.51 2.30 -4.21
N GLU A 42 9.19 1.27 -5.00
CA GLU A 42 10.20 0.42 -5.63
C GLU A 42 11.10 1.21 -6.57
N SER A 43 10.53 2.12 -7.36
CA SER A 43 11.28 3.04 -8.22
C SER A 43 12.24 3.92 -7.40
N LEU A 44 11.82 4.45 -6.25
CA LEU A 44 12.72 5.21 -5.35
C LEU A 44 13.91 4.37 -4.89
N ILE A 45 13.67 3.12 -4.50
CA ILE A 45 14.74 2.20 -4.08
C ILE A 45 15.68 1.91 -5.25
N GLY A 46 15.14 1.71 -6.46
CA GLY A 46 15.92 1.56 -7.69
C GLY A 46 16.79 2.79 -7.98
N LEU A 47 16.27 4.01 -7.77
CA LEU A 47 17.05 5.24 -7.93
C LEU A 47 18.16 5.37 -6.89
N ILE A 48 17.99 4.85 -5.67
CA ILE A 48 19.02 4.87 -4.63
C ILE A 48 20.27 4.06 -5.06
N ALA A 49 20.13 3.12 -6.00
CA ALA A 49 21.24 2.40 -6.63
C ALA A 49 22.30 3.32 -7.26
N PHE A 50 21.96 4.56 -7.62
CA PHE A 50 22.94 5.51 -8.14
C PHE A 50 23.97 5.98 -7.09
N TRP A 51 23.67 5.83 -5.79
CA TRP A 51 24.55 6.26 -4.70
C TRP A 51 25.12 5.11 -3.88
N PHE A 52 24.41 3.99 -3.82
CA PHE A 52 24.82 2.83 -3.01
C PHE A 52 25.36 1.71 -3.91
N LEU A 53 26.50 1.14 -3.51
CA LEU A 53 27.13 0.01 -4.19
C LEU A 53 26.33 -1.29 -4.02
N GLU A 54 25.55 -1.43 -2.95
CA GLU A 54 24.79 -2.64 -2.63
C GLU A 54 23.32 -2.31 -2.34
N VAL A 55 22.46 -2.60 -3.32
CA VAL A 55 21.01 -2.28 -3.27
C VAL A 55 20.20 -3.44 -2.69
N SER A 56 20.72 -4.66 -2.79
CA SER A 56 20.05 -5.88 -2.32
C SER A 56 19.65 -5.80 -0.84
N SER A 57 20.52 -5.24 0.01
CA SER A 57 20.25 -5.04 1.44
C SER A 57 19.11 -4.04 1.68
N LEU A 58 19.03 -2.99 0.87
CA LEU A 58 17.94 -2.00 0.96
C LEU A 58 16.60 -2.60 0.52
N ILE A 59 16.60 -3.39 -0.55
CA ILE A 59 15.41 -4.11 -1.03
C ILE A 59 14.93 -5.08 0.05
N PHE A 60 15.84 -5.83 0.68
CA PHE A 60 15.49 -6.75 1.75
C PHE A 60 14.85 -6.05 2.95
N ILE A 61 15.43 -4.94 3.41
CA ILE A 61 14.86 -4.13 4.49
C ILE A 61 13.47 -3.60 4.10
N TYR A 62 13.32 -3.10 2.87
CA TYR A 62 12.02 -2.66 2.35
C TYR A 62 10.99 -3.80 2.35
N MET A 63 11.34 -4.98 1.84
CA MET A 63 10.43 -6.12 1.83
C MET A 63 10.00 -6.51 3.24
N MET A 64 10.94 -6.53 4.20
CA MET A 64 10.62 -6.81 5.59
C MET A 64 9.66 -5.76 6.16
N LEU A 65 9.98 -4.47 6.00
CA LEU A 65 9.13 -3.38 6.48
C LEU A 65 7.74 -3.41 5.83
N ASN A 66 7.66 -3.62 4.52
CA ASN A 66 6.40 -3.74 3.79
C ASN A 66 5.56 -4.89 4.35
N TYR A 67 6.16 -6.06 4.56
CA TYR A 67 5.45 -7.24 5.03
C TYR A 67 4.84 -7.04 6.44
N PHE A 68 5.54 -6.31 7.32
CA PHE A 68 5.03 -5.96 8.65
C PHE A 68 4.03 -4.79 8.61
N LEU A 69 4.35 -3.70 7.91
CA LEU A 69 3.61 -2.42 7.95
C LEU A 69 2.40 -2.37 7.01
N SER A 70 2.31 -3.27 6.02
CA SER A 70 1.15 -3.35 5.12
C SER A 70 -0.06 -4.04 5.74
N GLY A 71 0.10 -4.62 6.94
CA GLY A 71 -0.94 -5.40 7.60
C GLY A 71 -1.05 -6.86 7.11
N HIS A 72 -0.05 -7.35 6.36
CA HIS A 72 -0.05 -8.72 5.82
C HIS A 72 0.16 -9.78 6.91
N MET A 73 1.07 -9.54 7.87
CA MET A 73 1.30 -10.47 8.99
C MET A 73 0.30 -10.29 10.13
N ILE A 74 0.02 -9.05 10.51
CA ILE A 74 -0.82 -8.69 11.65
C ILE A 74 -1.71 -7.53 11.19
N PRO A 75 -3.04 -7.67 11.27
CA PRO A 75 -3.94 -6.55 11.06
C PRO A 75 -3.48 -5.34 11.87
N LEU A 76 -3.36 -4.18 11.22
CA LEU A 76 -2.84 -2.96 11.86
C LEU A 76 -3.65 -2.59 13.12
N ASP A 77 -4.92 -2.98 13.16
CA ASP A 77 -5.85 -2.81 14.28
C ASP A 77 -5.42 -3.51 15.59
N LEU A 78 -4.53 -4.50 15.52
CA LEU A 78 -4.08 -5.25 16.71
C LEU A 78 -2.88 -4.61 17.43
N PHE A 79 -2.26 -3.58 16.83
CA PHE A 79 -1.16 -2.89 17.48
C PHE A 79 -1.66 -1.95 18.60
N PRO A 80 -0.95 -1.87 19.74
CA PRO A 80 -1.31 -0.95 20.81
C PRO A 80 -1.12 0.51 20.36
N GLU A 81 -1.99 1.41 20.82
CA GLU A 81 -1.76 2.84 20.71
C GLU A 81 -0.48 3.23 21.48
N PRO A 82 0.37 4.13 20.96
CA PRO A 82 0.15 5.02 19.81
C PRO A 82 0.65 4.45 18.47
N LEU A 83 1.22 3.24 18.44
CA LEU A 83 1.90 2.72 17.25
C LEU A 83 0.92 2.49 16.08
N SER A 84 -0.30 2.06 16.39
CA SER A 84 -1.38 1.89 15.41
C SER A 84 -1.66 3.19 14.64
N SER A 85 -1.81 4.31 15.36
CA SER A 85 -2.02 5.63 14.73
C SER A 85 -0.92 6.00 13.73
N TRP A 86 0.35 5.78 14.07
CA TRP A 86 1.48 6.05 13.16
C TRP A 86 1.44 5.13 11.93
N MET A 87 1.23 3.83 12.15
CA MET A 87 1.12 2.82 11.09
C MET A 87 -0.01 3.13 10.11
N GLN A 88 -1.14 3.65 10.60
CA GLN A 88 -2.28 4.00 9.78
C GLN A 88 -2.05 5.23 8.89
N MET A 89 -1.10 6.11 9.24
CA MET A 89 -0.73 7.28 8.41
C MET A 89 0.29 6.96 7.32
N LEU A 90 0.98 5.81 7.41
CA LEU A 90 2.02 5.42 6.46
C LEU A 90 1.41 4.95 5.12
N PRO A 91 2.11 5.16 3.99
CA PRO A 91 1.62 4.75 2.68
C PRO A 91 1.53 3.22 2.54
N PHE A 92 2.22 2.46 3.40
CA PHE A 92 2.21 1.00 3.40
C PHE A 92 0.82 0.40 3.69
N LYS A 93 -0.02 1.08 4.47
CA LYS A 93 -1.42 0.66 4.73
C LYS A 93 -2.20 0.50 3.43
N TYR A 94 -1.95 1.36 2.44
CA TYR A 94 -2.68 1.34 1.17
C TYR A 94 -2.29 0.15 0.28
N LEU A 95 -1.13 -0.48 0.51
CA LEU A 95 -0.65 -1.58 -0.32
C LEU A 95 -1.41 -2.91 -0.13
N ALA A 96 -1.96 -3.15 1.06
CA ALA A 96 -2.68 -4.41 1.34
C ALA A 96 -3.87 -4.23 2.27
N TYR A 97 -3.69 -3.52 3.39
CA TYR A 97 -4.75 -3.37 4.40
C TYR A 97 -5.97 -2.59 3.88
N PHE A 98 -5.77 -1.45 3.22
CA PHE A 98 -6.87 -0.61 2.73
C PHE A 98 -7.76 -1.31 1.67
N PRO A 99 -7.25 -1.83 0.54
CA PRO A 99 -8.10 -2.52 -0.44
C PRO A 99 -8.81 -3.75 0.15
N GLY A 100 -8.16 -4.46 1.09
CA GLY A 100 -8.78 -5.58 1.81
C GLY A 100 -9.93 -5.16 2.73
N THR A 101 -9.85 -3.99 3.36
CA THR A 101 -10.89 -3.48 4.26
C THR A 101 -12.03 -2.78 3.52
N VAL A 102 -11.76 -2.21 2.34
CA VAL A 102 -12.77 -1.64 1.43
C VAL A 102 -13.76 -2.72 0.98
N ILE A 103 -13.28 -3.88 0.52
CA ILE A 103 -14.16 -4.97 0.05
C ILE A 103 -14.94 -5.63 1.20
N LEU A 104 -14.38 -5.60 2.41
CA LEU A 104 -15.07 -6.05 3.63
C LEU A 104 -16.15 -5.08 4.10
N GLY A 105 -16.33 -3.93 3.43
CA GLY A 105 -17.34 -2.94 3.77
C GLY A 105 -17.12 -2.27 5.13
N LYS A 106 -15.87 -2.24 5.61
CA LYS A 106 -15.54 -1.66 6.92
C LYS A 106 -15.61 -0.12 6.96
N TYR A 107 -15.61 0.53 5.81
CA TYR A 107 -15.61 1.98 5.70
C TYR A 107 -16.96 2.50 5.20
N THR A 108 -17.41 3.61 5.78
CA THR A 108 -18.50 4.41 5.24
C THR A 108 -18.08 5.10 3.93
N HIS A 109 -19.06 5.55 3.15
CA HIS A 109 -18.82 6.25 1.88
C HIS A 109 -17.94 7.49 2.05
N GLN A 110 -18.11 8.23 3.15
CA GLN A 110 -17.32 9.42 3.45
C GLN A 110 -15.88 9.08 3.83
N GLU A 111 -15.68 8.05 4.64
CA GLU A 111 -14.34 7.58 5.03
C GLU A 111 -13.57 7.02 3.83
N LEU A 112 -14.23 6.31 2.90
CA LEU A 112 -13.62 5.86 1.65
C LEU A 112 -13.05 7.02 0.84
N ILE A 113 -13.84 8.09 0.65
CA ILE A 113 -13.39 9.27 -0.09
C ILE A 113 -12.20 9.93 0.61
N PHE A 114 -12.26 10.04 1.94
CA PHE A 114 -11.19 10.61 2.73
C PHE A 114 -9.89 9.81 2.61
N GLU A 115 -9.94 8.48 2.78
CA GLU A 115 -8.78 7.61 2.67
C GLU A 115 -8.18 7.60 1.25
N LEU A 116 -9.02 7.56 0.21
CA LEU A 116 -8.58 7.71 -1.18
C LEU A 116 -7.88 9.06 -1.42
N SER A 117 -8.35 10.13 -0.79
CA SER A 117 -7.70 11.44 -0.92
C SER A 117 -6.30 11.46 -0.28
N ILE A 118 -6.11 10.78 0.85
CA ILE A 118 -4.80 10.62 1.48
C ILE A 118 -3.88 9.78 0.60
N GLU A 119 -4.39 8.71 -0.01
CA GLU A 119 -3.64 7.88 -0.95
C GLU A 119 -3.14 8.70 -2.15
N VAL A 120 -3.98 9.59 -2.71
CA VAL A 120 -3.59 10.54 -3.76
C VAL A 120 -2.49 11.50 -3.31
N VAL A 121 -2.58 12.04 -2.08
CA VAL A 121 -1.53 12.91 -1.52
C VAL A 121 -0.20 12.16 -1.45
N TRP A 122 -0.21 10.91 -1.00
CA TRP A 122 1.00 10.07 -0.96
C TRP A 122 1.58 9.80 -2.35
N ILE A 123 0.74 9.55 -3.36
CA ILE A 123 1.18 9.41 -4.75
C ILE A 123 1.92 10.66 -5.20
N ILE A 124 1.38 11.86 -4.94
CA ILE A 124 2.01 13.14 -5.32
C ILE A 124 3.35 13.33 -4.62
N VAL A 125 3.42 13.02 -3.31
CA VAL A 125 4.65 13.12 -2.52
C VAL A 125 5.70 12.16 -3.05
N LEU A 126 5.36 10.88 -3.22
CA LEU A 126 6.28 9.85 -3.72
C LEU A 126 6.74 10.11 -5.15
N PHE A 127 5.85 10.61 -6.01
CA PHE A 127 6.20 11.02 -7.37
C PHE A 127 7.18 12.19 -7.37
N SER A 128 6.96 13.20 -6.52
CA SER A 128 7.86 14.34 -6.37
C SER A 128 9.24 13.90 -5.87
N LEU A 129 9.28 13.00 -4.89
CA LEU A 129 10.52 12.40 -4.39
C LEU A 129 11.25 11.62 -5.49
N ASN A 130 10.55 10.80 -6.26
CA ASN A 130 11.11 10.08 -7.41
C ASN A 130 11.74 11.06 -8.42
N ARG A 131 11.03 12.14 -8.76
CA ARG A 131 11.51 13.13 -9.72
C ARG A 131 12.79 13.81 -9.23
N ILE A 132 12.85 14.17 -7.95
CA ILE A 132 14.03 14.79 -7.32
C ILE A 132 15.19 13.80 -7.28
N ALA A 133 14.94 12.56 -6.85
CA ALA A 133 15.95 11.51 -6.82
C ALA A 133 16.51 11.26 -8.23
N PHE A 134 15.66 11.12 -9.24
CA PHE A 134 16.08 10.90 -10.62
C PHE A 134 16.96 12.04 -11.15
N GLN A 135 16.57 13.31 -10.93
CA GLN A 135 17.39 14.45 -11.36
C GLN A 135 18.75 14.50 -10.65
N ARG A 136 18.82 14.13 -9.37
CA ARG A 136 20.10 14.06 -8.64
C ARG A 136 20.95 12.88 -9.10
N GLY A 137 20.33 11.76 -9.43
CA GLY A 137 21.01 10.54 -9.90
C GLY A 137 21.72 10.77 -11.22
N ILE A 138 21.03 11.38 -12.19
CA ILE A 138 21.60 11.71 -13.51
C ILE A 138 22.85 12.61 -13.38
N ARG A 139 22.81 13.63 -12.51
CA ARG A 139 23.95 14.54 -12.30
C ARG A 139 25.20 13.84 -11.74
N ARG A 140 25.04 12.74 -11.00
CA ARG A 140 26.15 11.94 -10.49
C ARG A 140 26.71 11.03 -11.59
N TYR A 141 25.83 10.44 -12.40
CA TYR A 141 26.23 9.55 -13.49
C TYR A 141 26.98 10.29 -14.61
N SER A 142 26.64 11.56 -14.86
CA SER A 142 27.37 12.41 -15.81
C SER A 142 28.83 12.70 -15.43
N ALA A 143 29.26 12.42 -14.20
CA ALA A 143 30.65 12.59 -13.77
C ALA A 143 31.58 11.43 -14.21
N PHE A 144 31.04 10.33 -14.75
CA PHE A 144 31.81 9.19 -15.26
C PHE A 144 31.66 8.98 -16.78
N GLY A 145 31.05 9.94 -17.48
CA GLY A 145 30.72 9.85 -18.91
C GLY A 145 31.49 10.81 -19.83
N GLY A 146 32.59 11.40 -19.37
CA GLY A 146 33.46 12.28 -20.15
C GLY A 146 34.80 12.50 -19.48
#